data_AF-A0A2E2UPB0-F1
#
_entry.id   AF-A0A2E2UPB0-F1
#
_cell.length_a   1.000
_cell.length_b   1.000
_cell.length_c   1.000
_cell.angle_alpha   90.00
_cell.angle_beta   90.00
_cell.angle_gamma   90.00
#
_symmetry.space_group_name_H-M   'P 1'
#
loop_
_entity.id
_entity.type
_entity.pdbx_description
1 polymer ?
#
loop_
_entity_poly.entity_id
_entity_poly.type
_entity_poly.pdbx_seq_one_letter_code
_entity_poly.pdbx_strand_id
1 'polypeptide(L)'
;MGGLCEREIGVAGLKDKWAIIKQWLSIPNRKAGAVRLLADVPGVEVLSASQKIAIGHLRGNEFKIKIRDISSSDRFSGRSVLEAINSRGSPNYFGPQRFRRCGRNAIAVSGRLGEKMYLADRS
;
A
#
# COMPACT_ATOMS: atom_id res chain seq x y z
N MET A 1 -28.27 -19.36 -10.35
CA MET A 1 -27.88 -18.25 -9.45
C MET A 1 -26.45 -17.84 -9.78
N GLY A 2 -26.24 -16.64 -10.35
CA GLY A 2 -24.92 -16.18 -10.78
C GLY A 2 -23.99 -15.84 -9.61
N GLY A 3 -22.71 -16.17 -9.74
CA GLY A 3 -21.64 -15.84 -8.78
C GLY A 3 -21.38 -14.33 -8.66
N LEU A 4 -20.47 -13.94 -7.77
CA LEU A 4 -19.94 -12.58 -7.69
C LEU A 4 -18.88 -12.39 -8.79
N CYS A 5 -19.03 -11.35 -9.61
CA CYS A 5 -17.98 -10.99 -10.57
C CYS A 5 -16.91 -10.10 -9.89
N GLU A 6 -15.64 -10.23 -10.26
CA GLU A 6 -14.53 -9.45 -9.67
C GLU A 6 -14.76 -7.94 -9.73
N ARG A 7 -15.37 -7.44 -10.82
CA ARG A 7 -15.67 -6.00 -11.01
C ARG A 7 -16.64 -5.44 -9.97
N GLU A 8 -17.37 -6.31 -9.28
CA GLU A 8 -18.32 -5.93 -8.25
C GLU A 8 -17.66 -5.83 -6.87
N ILE A 9 -16.42 -6.31 -6.75
CA ILE A 9 -15.64 -6.24 -5.52
C ILE A 9 -14.80 -4.97 -5.56
N GLY A 10 -15.12 -4.04 -4.67
CA GLY A 10 -14.36 -2.81 -4.50
C GLY A 10 -13.22 -2.98 -3.50
N VAL A 11 -12.08 -2.36 -3.79
CA VAL A 11 -10.92 -2.26 -2.88
C VAL A 11 -10.42 -0.82 -2.86
N ALA A 12 -9.89 -0.36 -1.73
CA ALA A 12 -9.35 1.00 -1.61
C ALA A 12 -7.98 1.19 -2.30
N GLY A 13 -7.32 0.10 -2.68
CA GLY A 13 -6.03 0.08 -3.37
C GLY A 13 -5.34 -1.27 -3.21
N LEU A 14 -4.33 -1.52 -4.05
CA LEU A 14 -3.51 -2.74 -3.93
C LEU A 14 -2.60 -2.65 -2.71
N LYS A 15 -2.39 -3.80 -2.05
CA LYS A 15 -1.51 -3.97 -0.91
C LYS A 15 -0.41 -4.97 -1.26
N ASP A 16 0.68 -4.98 -0.49
CA ASP A 16 1.84 -5.81 -0.78
C ASP A 16 1.55 -7.30 -0.62
N LYS A 17 1.95 -8.11 -1.61
CA LYS A 17 1.72 -9.56 -1.57
C LYS A 17 2.40 -10.24 -0.38
N TRP A 18 3.52 -9.71 0.08
CA TRP A 18 4.40 -10.30 1.09
C TRP A 18 4.33 -9.55 2.43
N ALA A 19 3.12 -9.36 2.95
CA ALA A 19 2.89 -8.69 4.23
C ALA A 19 1.60 -9.20 4.90
N ILE A 20 1.50 -9.01 6.22
CA ILE A 20 0.22 -9.12 6.94
C ILE A 20 -0.53 -7.81 6.75
N ILE A 21 -1.73 -7.89 6.18
CA ILE A 21 -2.49 -6.72 5.75
C ILE A 21 -3.87 -6.72 6.37
N LYS A 22 -4.29 -5.53 6.80
CA LYS A 22 -5.68 -5.21 7.07
C LYS A 22 -6.17 -4.25 5.99
N GLN A 23 -7.23 -4.63 5.29
CA GLN A 23 -7.86 -3.76 4.31
C GLN A 23 -9.37 -3.97 4.29
N TRP A 24 -10.07 -2.95 3.81
CA TRP A 24 -11.49 -3.05 3.53
C TRP A 24 -11.73 -3.56 2.11
N LEU A 25 -12.74 -4.41 1.99
CA LEU A 25 -13.31 -4.89 0.75
C LEU A 25 -14.79 -4.53 0.75
N SER A 26 -15.35 -4.17 -0.40
CA SER A 26 -16.79 -3.91 -0.54
C SER A 26 -17.40 -4.88 -1.54
N ILE A 27 -18.52 -5.49 -1.18
CA ILE A 27 -19.34 -6.30 -2.09
C ILE A 27 -20.74 -5.69 -2.22
N PRO A 28 -21.50 -5.98 -3.30
CA PRO A 28 -22.85 -5.49 -3.43
C PRO A 28 -23.76 -6.03 -2.32
N ASN A 29 -24.67 -5.18 -1.82
CA ASN A 29 -25.54 -5.55 -0.69
C ASN A 29 -26.37 -6.81 -0.97
N ARG A 30 -26.83 -7.00 -2.22
CA ARG A 30 -27.55 -8.21 -2.67
C ARG A 30 -26.75 -9.51 -2.55
N LYS A 31 -25.45 -9.41 -2.27
CA LYS A 31 -24.50 -10.51 -2.09
C LYS A 31 -23.85 -10.48 -0.70
N ALA A 32 -24.36 -9.72 0.26
CA ALA A 32 -23.78 -9.59 1.60
C ALA A 32 -23.48 -10.94 2.28
N GLY A 33 -24.33 -11.95 2.08
CA GLY A 33 -24.12 -13.31 2.61
C GLY A 33 -22.85 -14.01 2.12
N ALA A 34 -22.30 -13.60 0.97
CA ALA A 34 -21.08 -14.18 0.41
C ALA A 34 -19.82 -13.90 1.24
N VAL A 35 -19.85 -12.91 2.16
CA VAL A 35 -18.75 -12.67 3.10
C VAL A 35 -18.41 -13.92 3.91
N ARG A 36 -19.41 -14.78 4.18
CA ARG A 36 -19.20 -16.04 4.92
C ARG A 36 -18.22 -16.98 4.23
N LEU A 37 -18.11 -16.92 2.90
CA LEU A 37 -17.18 -17.75 2.12
C LEU A 37 -15.71 -17.40 2.40
N LEU A 38 -15.44 -16.21 2.95
CA LEU A 38 -14.08 -15.83 3.33
C LEU A 38 -13.58 -16.58 4.57
N ALA A 39 -14.47 -17.13 5.39
CA ALA A 39 -14.09 -17.92 6.56
C ALA A 39 -13.34 -19.20 6.17
N ASP A 40 -13.57 -19.72 4.96
CA ASP A 40 -12.95 -20.94 4.45
C ASP A 40 -11.62 -20.67 3.73
N VAL A 41 -11.19 -19.41 3.60
CA VAL A 41 -9.96 -19.05 2.88
C VAL A 41 -8.77 -19.03 3.86
N PRO A 42 -7.76 -19.89 3.68
CA PRO A 42 -6.61 -19.91 4.58
C PRO A 42 -5.84 -18.58 4.61
N GLY A 43 -5.54 -18.11 5.82
CA GLY A 43 -4.82 -16.85 6.02
C GLY A 43 -5.66 -15.58 5.80
N VAL A 44 -6.98 -15.72 5.64
CA VAL A 44 -7.93 -14.59 5.58
C VAL A 44 -8.81 -14.61 6.82
N GLU A 45 -9.00 -13.43 7.40
CA GLU A 45 -9.87 -13.24 8.55
C GLU A 45 -10.79 -12.04 8.33
N VAL A 46 -12.09 -12.21 8.59
CA VAL A 46 -13.07 -11.12 8.54
C VAL A 46 -13.16 -10.48 9.92
N LEU A 47 -12.53 -9.33 10.07
CA LEU A 47 -12.47 -8.62 11.37
C LEU A 47 -13.75 -7.83 11.68
N SER A 48 -14.44 -7.30 10.66
CA SER A 48 -15.68 -6.55 10.80
C SER A 48 -16.40 -6.39 9.47
N ALA A 49 -17.70 -6.07 9.51
CA ALA A 49 -18.49 -5.70 8.35
C ALA A 49 -19.22 -4.39 8.62
N SER A 50 -19.25 -3.49 7.63
CA SER A 50 -19.87 -2.16 7.75
C SER A 50 -20.46 -1.71 6.40
N GLN A 51 -20.96 -0.47 6.34
CA GLN A 51 -21.50 0.17 5.14
C GLN A 51 -20.44 0.28 4.03
N LYS A 52 -20.91 0.44 2.78
CA LYS A 52 -20.05 0.50 1.59
C LYS A 52 -19.01 1.62 1.70
N ILE A 53 -17.77 1.29 1.34
CA ILE A 53 -16.67 2.26 1.23
C ILE A 53 -16.55 2.72 -0.23
N ALA A 54 -16.37 4.03 -0.45
CA ALA A 54 -16.12 4.57 -1.78
C ALA A 54 -14.61 4.71 -2.05
N ILE A 55 -14.24 4.77 -3.33
CA ILE A 55 -12.86 5.02 -3.77
C ILE A 55 -12.41 6.37 -3.20
N GLY A 56 -11.21 6.42 -2.62
CA GLY A 56 -10.67 7.65 -2.00
C GLY A 56 -10.98 7.83 -0.51
N HIS A 57 -11.82 6.98 0.11
CA HIS A 57 -12.11 7.05 1.56
C HIS A 57 -10.97 6.58 2.47
N LEU A 58 -9.78 6.32 1.92
CA LEU A 58 -8.62 5.90 2.69
C LEU A 58 -7.77 7.12 3.06
N ARG A 59 -7.75 7.48 4.35
CA ARG A 59 -6.85 8.54 4.87
C ARG A 59 -5.37 8.22 4.67
N GLY A 60 -5.00 6.95 4.75
CA GLY A 60 -3.62 6.49 4.66
C GLY A 60 -3.48 5.03 5.08
N ASN A 61 -2.22 4.58 5.18
CA ASN A 61 -1.88 3.23 5.65
C ASN A 61 -1.00 3.36 6.89
N GLU A 62 -1.27 2.51 7.88
CA GLU A 62 -0.36 2.33 9.02
C GLU A 62 0.57 1.16 8.72
N PHE A 63 1.88 1.38 8.86
CA PHE A 63 2.90 0.36 8.67
C PHE A 63 3.60 0.05 9.98
N LYS A 64 3.74 -1.24 10.29
CA LYS A 64 4.60 -1.75 11.36
C LYS A 64 5.72 -2.56 10.73
N ILE A 65 6.90 -1.96 10.62
CA ILE A 65 8.05 -2.54 9.92
C ILE A 65 9.04 -3.06 10.97
N LYS A 66 9.44 -4.33 10.85
CA LYS A 66 10.49 -4.94 11.67
C LYS A 66 11.72 -5.19 10.81
N ILE A 67 12.78 -4.44 11.08
CA ILE A 67 14.09 -4.64 10.45
C ILE A 67 14.85 -5.70 11.28
N ARG A 68 15.43 -6.70 10.60
CA ARG A 68 16.21 -7.79 11.21
C ARG A 68 17.65 -7.74 10.72
N ASP A 69 18.51 -8.54 11.35
CA ASP A 69 19.90 -8.76 10.93
C ASP A 69 20.74 -7.48 10.84
N ILE A 70 20.54 -6.58 11.80
CA ILE A 70 21.23 -5.29 11.88
C ILE A 70 22.59 -5.50 12.56
N SER A 71 23.67 -5.12 11.87
CA SER A 71 25.02 -5.11 12.43
C SER A 71 25.13 -4.14 13.61
N SER A 72 26.13 -4.32 14.48
CA SER A 72 26.34 -3.41 15.62
C SER A 72 26.62 -1.97 15.18
N SER A 73 27.37 -1.77 14.08
CA SER A 73 27.64 -0.46 13.50
C SER A 73 26.38 0.21 12.93
N ASP A 74 25.46 -0.57 12.36
CA ASP A 74 24.25 -0.04 11.71
C ASP A 74 23.16 0.37 12.71
N ARG A 75 23.23 -0.11 13.96
CA ARG A 75 22.25 0.26 14.99
C ARG A 75 22.29 1.74 15.32
N PHE A 76 23.50 2.32 15.40
CA PHE A 76 23.67 3.72 15.76
C PHE A 76 23.28 4.66 14.59
N SER A 77 23.71 4.32 13.37
CA SER A 77 23.31 5.05 12.16
C SER A 77 21.80 4.95 11.92
N GLY A 78 21.22 3.76 12.08
CA GLY A 78 19.78 3.54 11.94
C GLY A 78 18.95 4.37 12.91
N ARG A 79 19.38 4.51 14.17
CA ARG A 79 18.71 5.36 15.15
C ARG A 79 18.74 6.84 14.74
N SER A 80 19.89 7.31 14.28
CA SER A 80 20.05 8.70 13.79
C SER A 80 19.15 8.98 12.58
N VAL A 81 19.02 8.02 11.67
CA VAL A 81 18.10 8.12 10.52
C VAL A 81 16.64 8.19 10.98
N LEU A 82 16.23 7.35 11.94
CA LEU A 82 14.88 7.36 12.48
C LEU A 82 14.54 8.69 13.17
N GLU A 83 15.49 9.26 13.92
CA GLU A 83 15.33 10.58 14.55
C GLU A 83 15.19 11.71 13.50
N ALA A 84 15.95 11.64 12.41
CA ALA A 84 15.82 12.57 11.30
C ALA A 84 14.45 12.48 10.61
N ILE A 85 13.96 11.25 10.35
CA ILE A 85 12.62 11.02 9.77
C ILE A 85 11.53 11.51 10.72
N ASN A 86 11.67 11.29 12.03
CA ASN A 86 10.68 11.73 13.01
C ASN A 86 10.59 13.26 13.12
N SER A 87 11.72 13.95 13.00
CA SER A 87 11.78 15.42 13.13
C SER A 87 11.43 16.18 11.85
N ARG A 88 11.79 15.65 10.68
CA ARG A 88 11.66 16.37 9.39
C ARG A 88 10.75 15.67 8.38
N GLY A 89 10.24 14.49 8.71
CA GLY A 89 9.60 13.61 7.75
C GLY A 89 10.60 12.99 6.79
N SER A 90 10.08 12.34 5.76
CA SER A 90 10.86 11.81 4.64
C SER A 90 10.34 12.43 3.35
N PRO A 91 11.20 12.69 2.34
CA PRO A 91 10.72 13.11 1.04
C PRO A 91 9.71 12.09 0.47
N ASN A 92 8.60 12.60 -0.08
CA ASN A 92 7.54 11.78 -0.65
C ASN A 92 7.88 11.32 -2.08
N TYR A 93 8.90 10.46 -2.19
CA TYR A 93 9.33 9.93 -3.48
C TYR A 93 8.39 8.85 -4.01
N PHE A 94 8.20 8.83 -5.32
CA PHE A 94 7.62 7.68 -5.98
C PHE A 94 8.61 6.52 -6.01
N GLY A 95 8.33 5.46 -5.24
CA GLY A 95 9.16 4.27 -5.20
C GLY A 95 9.15 3.47 -6.51
N PRO A 96 10.14 2.58 -6.73
CA PRO A 96 10.28 1.80 -7.96
C PRO A 96 9.06 0.94 -8.32
N GLN A 97 8.27 0.52 -7.30
CA GLN A 97 7.03 -0.26 -7.47
C GLN A 97 5.93 0.50 -8.24
N ARG A 98 6.02 1.83 -8.32
CA ARG A 98 5.12 2.67 -9.13
C ARG A 98 5.52 2.72 -10.61
N PHE A 99 6.76 2.34 -10.91
CA PHE A 99 7.32 2.21 -12.25
C PHE A 99 7.55 0.72 -12.56
N ARG A 100 6.48 -0.09 -12.56
CA ARG A 100 6.63 -1.50 -12.96
C ARG A 100 7.18 -1.59 -14.39
N ARG A 101 8.28 -2.34 -14.51
CA ARG A 101 8.87 -3.05 -15.67
C ARG A 101 8.03 -3.09 -16.97
N CYS A 102 7.78 -1.93 -17.58
CA CYS A 102 7.40 -1.70 -18.98
C CYS A 102 7.16 -0.20 -19.14
N GLY A 103 8.06 0.49 -19.83
CA GLY A 103 8.12 1.96 -19.91
C GLY A 103 6.95 2.60 -20.65
N ARG A 104 5.77 2.69 -20.01
CA ARG A 104 4.62 3.41 -20.56
C ARG A 104 4.04 4.53 -19.70
N ASN A 105 4.47 4.67 -18.44
CA ASN A 105 4.02 5.77 -17.56
C ASN A 105 5.17 6.54 -16.89
N ALA A 106 6.33 6.64 -17.55
CA ALA A 106 7.35 7.60 -17.16
C ALA A 106 7.32 8.76 -18.15
N ILE A 107 6.79 9.92 -17.75
CA ILE A 107 7.19 11.17 -18.40
C ILE A 107 8.63 11.40 -17.96
N ALA A 108 9.56 10.95 -18.80
CA ALA A 108 10.97 11.25 -18.65
C ALA A 108 11.20 12.70 -19.10
N VAL A 109 11.25 13.64 -18.16
CA VAL A 109 11.81 14.97 -18.44
C VAL A 109 13.33 14.83 -18.31
N SER A 110 13.99 14.42 -19.40
CA SER A 110 15.44 14.47 -19.50
C SER A 110 15.85 15.84 -20.03
N GLY A 111 16.35 16.70 -19.15
CA GLY A 111 16.76 18.05 -19.51
C GLY A 111 17.68 18.69 -18.48
N ARG A 112 18.98 18.38 -18.57
CA ARG A 112 20.13 19.06 -17.94
C ARG A 112 20.12 19.15 -16.41
N LEU A 113 20.64 18.10 -15.77
CA LEU A 113 21.72 18.11 -14.76
C LEU A 113 21.89 16.65 -14.31
N GLY A 114 23.13 16.19 -14.18
CA GLY A 114 23.53 14.78 -14.12
C GLY A 114 23.16 13.99 -12.86
N GLU A 115 21.94 14.11 -12.33
CA GLU A 115 21.42 13.26 -11.27
C GLU A 115 19.98 12.85 -11.59
N LYS A 116 19.65 11.56 -11.46
CA LYS A 116 18.27 11.06 -11.67
C LYS A 116 17.35 11.66 -10.61
N MET A 117 16.77 12.82 -10.91
CA MET A 117 15.75 13.48 -10.10
C MET A 117 14.42 12.73 -10.26
N TYR A 118 13.96 12.11 -9.18
CA TYR A 118 12.61 11.56 -9.09
C TYR A 118 11.71 12.63 -8.45
N LEU A 119 10.72 13.09 -9.20
CA LEU A 119 9.79 14.16 -8.80
C LEU A 119 9.11 13.82 -7.46
N ALA A 120 9.23 14.74 -6.50
CA ALA A 120 8.40 14.81 -5.31
C ALA A 120 7.20 15.72 -5.63
N ASP A 121 5.97 15.26 -5.38
CA ASP A 121 4.79 16.10 -5.54
C ASP A 121 4.64 17.05 -4.34
N ARG A 122 4.34 18.32 -4.62
CA ARG A 122 3.93 19.32 -3.63
C ARG A 122 2.44 19.57 -3.77
N SER A 123 1.63 18.90 -2.94
CA SER A 123 0.38 19.42 -2.35
C SER A 123 -0.29 18.36 -1.50
#